data_AF-A0A428RZP3-F1
#
_entry.id   AF-A0A428RZP3-F1
#
_cell.length_a   1.000
_cell.length_b   1.000
_cell.length_c   1.000
_cell.angle_alpha   90.00
_cell.angle_beta   90.00
_cell.angle_gamma   90.00
#
_symmetry.space_group_name_H-M   'P 1'
#
loop_
_entity.id
_entity.type
_entity.pdbx_description
1 polymer ?
#
loop_
_entity_poly.entity_id
_entity_poly.type
_entity_poly.pdbx_seq_one_letter_code
_entity_poly.pdbx_strand_id
1 'polypeptide(L)'
;MLHHDCQPYWLRTGDTWTKIDYTKNAEDWMKPLVKGKETGLVEIPGSWYIDDLPPMMFIKNSANSHGWVNPRDVEDIWRDHFDYFYREYDEFIFPMTIHPDVSGRPHVLLMHERIIEHINKHEGVEWVTMAEMADYFKSKNAAPQGALMPASKEEAMKRYHEWKKTQS
;
A
#
# COMPACT_ATOMS: atom_id res chain seq x y z
N MET A 1 4.29 4.87 -5.94
CA MET A 1 3.59 3.97 -5.02
C MET A 1 3.01 4.80 -3.89
N LEU A 2 1.89 4.34 -3.30
CA LEU A 2 1.15 5.03 -2.24
C LEU A 2 0.60 6.41 -2.64
N HIS A 3 0.10 6.56 -3.87
CA HIS A 3 -0.45 7.85 -4.36
C HIS A 3 -1.90 8.12 -3.95
N HIS A 4 -2.60 7.10 -3.47
CA HIS A 4 -3.99 7.15 -2.99
C HIS A 4 -4.08 6.35 -1.69
N ASP A 5 -5.07 6.68 -0.85
CA ASP A 5 -5.21 6.07 0.48
C ASP A 5 -6.16 4.86 0.50
N CYS A 6 -7.27 4.92 -0.26
CA CYS A 6 -8.34 3.91 -0.23
C CYS A 6 -8.89 3.54 -1.62
N GLN A 7 -8.19 3.92 -2.70
CA GLN A 7 -8.61 3.66 -4.07
C GLN A 7 -7.48 2.96 -4.85
N PRO A 8 -7.77 1.86 -5.59
CA PRO A 8 -6.81 1.30 -6.53
C PRO A 8 -6.56 2.27 -7.69
N TYR A 9 -5.38 2.18 -8.31
CA TYR A 9 -5.07 3.01 -9.47
C TYR A 9 -4.02 2.37 -10.39
N TRP A 10 -3.94 2.86 -11.62
CA TRP A 10 -2.90 2.47 -12.58
C TRP A 10 -1.56 3.11 -12.21
N LEU A 11 -0.55 2.29 -11.93
CA LEU A 11 0.76 2.78 -11.49
C LEU A 11 1.49 3.50 -12.63
N ARG A 12 2.21 4.58 -12.33
CA ARG A 12 3.12 5.25 -13.27
C ARG A 12 4.55 4.74 -13.14
N THR A 13 5.28 4.77 -14.25
CA THR A 13 6.73 4.56 -14.31
C THR A 13 7.42 5.74 -14.99
N GLY A 14 8.67 5.98 -14.60
CA GLY A 14 9.48 7.07 -15.16
C GLY A 14 9.16 8.46 -14.62
N ASP A 15 8.53 8.56 -13.43
CA ASP A 15 8.45 9.83 -12.70
C ASP A 15 9.89 10.32 -12.41
N THR A 16 10.16 11.61 -12.65
CA THR A 16 11.48 12.22 -12.38
C THR A 16 11.34 13.49 -11.57
N TRP A 17 12.35 13.78 -10.75
CA TRP A 17 12.40 15.00 -9.94
C TRP A 17 13.84 15.51 -9.84
N THR A 18 13.98 16.82 -9.63
CA THR A 18 15.29 17.44 -9.41
C THR A 18 15.55 17.50 -7.91
N LYS A 19 16.64 16.88 -7.44
CA LYS A 19 17.05 16.95 -6.04
C LYS A 19 17.62 18.33 -5.74
N ILE A 20 17.44 18.78 -4.50
CA ILE A 20 18.10 19.98 -3.99
C ILE A 20 19.62 19.76 -4.06
N ASP A 21 20.32 20.74 -4.62
CA ASP A 21 21.78 20.80 -4.70
C ASP A 21 22.24 22.17 -4.19
N TYR A 22 22.76 22.21 -2.97
CA TYR A 22 23.19 23.46 -2.32
C TYR A 22 24.46 24.06 -2.93
N THR A 23 25.12 23.38 -3.87
CA THR A 23 26.26 23.95 -4.61
C THR A 23 25.83 24.79 -5.82
N LYS A 24 24.53 24.83 -6.12
CA LYS A 24 23.92 25.46 -7.29
C LYS A 24 22.92 26.56 -6.89
N ASN A 25 22.49 27.35 -7.88
CA ASN A 25 21.46 28.35 -7.67
C ASN A 25 20.11 27.65 -7.42
N ALA A 26 19.22 28.30 -6.67
CA ALA A 26 17.91 27.73 -6.36
C ALA A 26 17.09 27.39 -7.62
N GLU A 27 17.21 28.19 -8.68
CA GLU A 27 16.54 27.97 -9.97
C GLU A 27 16.92 26.63 -10.64
N ASP A 28 18.09 26.06 -10.30
CA ASP A 28 18.53 24.80 -10.88
C ASP A 28 17.67 23.62 -10.38
N TRP A 29 17.14 23.69 -9.16
CA TRP A 29 16.40 22.61 -8.51
C TRP A 29 14.97 22.95 -8.07
N MET A 30 14.55 24.22 -8.09
CA MET A 30 13.15 24.62 -7.90
C MET A 30 12.28 24.28 -9.13
N LYS A 31 12.15 22.99 -9.41
CA LYS A 31 11.39 22.43 -10.53
C LYS A 31 10.35 21.43 -10.01
N PRO A 32 9.15 21.39 -10.59
CA PRO A 32 8.15 20.39 -10.20
C PRO A 32 8.62 18.98 -10.55
N LEU A 33 8.04 17.99 -9.88
CA LEU A 33 8.12 16.60 -10.32
C LEU A 33 7.47 16.47 -11.72
N VAL A 34 8.13 15.74 -12.60
CA VAL A 34 7.63 15.41 -13.94
C VAL A 34 7.05 13.99 -13.89
N LYS A 35 5.74 13.89 -14.08
CA LYS A 35 5.04 12.59 -14.12
C LYS A 35 5.48 11.81 -15.35
N GLY A 36 5.73 10.52 -15.16
CA GLY A 36 6.02 9.56 -16.20
C GLY A 36 4.75 9.02 -16.86
N LYS A 37 4.83 7.82 -17.41
CA LYS A 37 3.74 7.18 -18.15
C LYS A 37 2.98 6.21 -17.27
N GLU A 38 1.66 6.17 -17.42
CA GLU A 38 0.83 5.13 -16.81
C GLU A 38 1.14 3.75 -17.42
N THR A 39 0.95 2.73 -16.60
CA THR A 39 1.18 1.32 -16.92
C THR A 39 -0.12 0.53 -16.74
N GLY A 40 -0.14 -0.70 -17.25
CA GLY A 40 -1.24 -1.64 -17.00
C GLY A 40 -1.13 -2.37 -15.65
N LEU A 41 -0.30 -1.88 -14.73
CA LEU A 41 -0.14 -2.44 -13.39
C LEU A 41 -1.07 -1.72 -12.42
N VAL A 42 -1.93 -2.49 -11.75
CA VAL A 42 -2.80 -1.96 -10.68
C VAL A 42 -1.99 -1.90 -9.39
N GLU A 43 -2.03 -0.75 -8.73
CA GLU A 43 -1.61 -0.60 -7.34
C GLU A 43 -2.83 -0.76 -6.42
N ILE A 44 -2.70 -1.66 -5.44
CA ILE A 44 -3.48 -1.63 -4.20
C ILE A 44 -2.61 -0.86 -3.18
N PRO A 45 -2.97 0.37 -2.79
CA PRO A 45 -2.09 1.20 -1.97
C PRO A 45 -1.88 0.60 -0.59
N GLY A 46 -0.62 0.45 -0.19
CA GLY A 46 -0.28 0.33 1.23
C GLY A 46 -0.43 1.66 1.96
N SER A 47 -0.39 1.63 3.29
CA SER A 47 -0.36 2.83 4.12
C SER A 47 0.45 2.56 5.38
N TRP A 48 1.37 3.48 5.73
CA TRP A 48 2.08 3.42 7.02
C TRP A 48 1.15 3.60 8.22
N TYR A 49 -0.02 4.21 8.01
CA TYR A 49 -1.04 4.34 9.06
C TYR A 49 -1.81 3.03 9.29
N ILE A 50 -1.83 2.13 8.30
CA ILE A 50 -2.49 0.81 8.35
C ILE A 50 -1.44 -0.31 8.20
N ASP A 51 -0.36 -0.20 8.98
CA ASP A 51 0.74 -1.18 9.08
C ASP A 51 1.07 -1.43 10.55
N ASP A 52 1.05 -2.70 10.98
CA ASP A 52 1.26 -3.09 12.37
C ASP A 52 2.73 -3.00 12.80
N LEU A 53 3.68 -3.14 11.87
CA LEU A 53 5.08 -3.38 12.22
C LEU A 53 5.79 -2.15 12.78
N PRO A 54 5.82 -1.00 12.09
CA PRO A 54 6.55 0.16 12.58
C PRO A 54 6.17 0.61 14.00
N PRO A 55 4.88 0.69 14.40
CA PRO A 55 4.52 1.15 15.74
C PRO A 55 4.76 0.10 16.84
N MET A 56 4.63 -1.19 16.52
CA MET A 56 4.53 -2.27 17.53
C MET A 56 5.65 -3.32 17.48
N MET A 57 6.63 -3.21 16.57
CA MET A 57 7.84 -4.01 16.59
C MET A 57 9.07 -3.21 17.05
N PHE A 58 9.72 -3.68 18.11
CA PHE A 58 11.03 -3.16 18.50
C PHE A 58 12.17 -3.78 17.69
N ILE A 59 12.95 -2.94 17.01
CA ILE A 59 14.12 -3.28 16.21
C ILE A 59 15.34 -2.52 16.74
N LYS A 60 16.17 -3.19 17.54
CA LYS A 60 17.33 -2.60 18.26
C LYS A 60 18.29 -1.78 17.39
N ASN A 61 18.49 -2.21 16.15
CA ASN A 61 19.46 -1.61 15.23
C ASN A 61 18.86 -0.54 14.32
N SER A 62 17.60 -0.13 14.55
CA SER A 62 16.94 0.96 13.82
C SER A 62 16.79 2.17 14.72
N ALA A 63 17.40 3.29 14.35
CA ALA A 63 17.30 4.55 15.10
C ALA A 63 15.86 5.10 15.15
N ASN A 64 15.03 4.76 14.16
CA ASN A 64 13.61 5.14 14.10
C ASN A 64 12.68 4.05 14.64
N SER A 65 13.21 3.07 15.38
CA SER A 65 12.38 2.00 15.93
C SER A 65 11.41 2.55 16.97
N HIS A 66 10.13 2.18 16.82
CA HIS A 66 9.19 2.15 17.94
C HIS A 66 9.14 0.72 18.49
N GLY A 67 7.95 0.21 18.83
CA GLY A 67 7.75 -1.11 19.43
C GLY A 67 6.92 -1.13 20.70
N TRP A 68 6.48 0.05 21.17
CA TRP A 68 5.78 0.23 22.45
C TRP A 68 4.53 1.11 22.32
N VAL A 69 4.13 1.45 21.09
CA VAL A 69 2.85 2.12 20.87
C VAL A 69 1.76 1.15 21.31
N ASN A 70 0.81 1.65 22.11
CA ASN A 70 -0.28 0.85 22.64
C ASN A 70 -1.19 0.41 21.47
N PRO A 71 -1.51 -0.88 21.32
CA PRO A 71 -2.38 -1.35 20.23
C PRO A 71 -3.75 -0.69 20.22
N ARG A 72 -4.26 -0.22 21.37
CA ARG A 72 -5.54 0.50 21.42
C ARG A 72 -5.47 1.85 20.69
N ASP A 73 -4.33 2.53 20.73
CA ASP A 73 -4.16 3.79 20.02
C ASP A 73 -4.03 3.53 18.51
N VAL A 74 -3.36 2.44 18.13
CA VAL A 74 -3.27 1.99 16.71
C VAL A 74 -4.64 1.57 16.18
N GLU A 75 -5.41 0.84 16.99
CA GLU A 75 -6.79 0.45 16.70
C GLU A 75 -7.67 1.66 16.41
N ASP A 76 -7.60 2.68 17.26
CA ASP A 76 -8.36 3.92 17.09
C ASP A 76 -8.04 4.57 15.74
N ILE A 77 -6.76 4.63 15.35
CA ILE A 77 -6.35 5.16 14.04
C ILE A 77 -6.95 4.34 12.90
N TRP A 78 -6.90 3.01 12.98
CA TRP A 78 -7.41 2.13 11.91
C TRP A 78 -8.93 2.24 11.78
N ARG A 79 -9.63 2.24 12.92
CA ARG A 79 -11.08 2.42 12.99
C ARG A 79 -11.48 3.77 12.42
N ASP A 80 -10.81 4.85 12.80
CA ASP A 80 -11.14 6.20 12.34
C ASP A 80 -10.90 6.36 10.82
N HIS A 81 -9.88 5.70 10.25
CA HIS A 81 -9.71 5.63 8.80
C HIS A 81 -10.85 4.89 8.12
N PHE A 82 -11.23 3.72 8.64
CA PHE A 82 -12.35 2.95 8.11
C PHE A 82 -13.66 3.75 8.16
N ASP A 83 -13.99 4.34 9.32
CA ASP A 83 -15.21 5.12 9.52
C ASP A 83 -15.27 6.35 8.62
N TYR A 84 -14.14 7.03 8.43
CA TYR A 84 -14.04 8.14 7.49
C TYR A 84 -14.27 7.67 6.05
N PHE A 85 -13.59 6.60 5.62
CA PHE A 85 -13.76 6.10 4.25
C PHE A 85 -15.18 5.59 4.00
N TYR A 86 -15.77 4.88 4.96
CA TYR A 86 -17.14 4.38 4.89
C TYR A 86 -18.17 5.50 4.80
N ARG A 87 -17.93 6.63 5.48
CA ARG A 87 -18.82 7.80 5.43
C ARG A 87 -18.70 8.58 4.12
N GLU A 88 -17.48 8.72 3.58
CA GLU A 88 -17.19 9.67 2.49
C GLU A 88 -17.16 9.04 1.10
N TYR A 89 -17.04 7.71 0.99
CA TYR A 89 -16.92 7.01 -0.29
C TYR A 89 -17.98 5.92 -0.43
N ASP A 90 -18.69 5.93 -1.58
CA ASP A 90 -19.64 4.86 -1.93
C ASP A 90 -18.94 3.51 -2.19
N GLU A 91 -17.69 3.55 -2.65
CA GLU A 91 -16.86 2.39 -2.96
C GLU A 91 -15.40 2.69 -2.57
N PHE A 92 -14.78 1.86 -1.74
CA PHE A 92 -13.37 2.00 -1.33
C PHE A 92 -12.77 0.64 -0.98
N ILE A 93 -11.44 0.57 -0.93
CA ILE A 93 -10.69 -0.56 -0.39
C ILE A 93 -10.01 -0.18 0.93
N PHE A 94 -9.86 -1.15 1.82
CA PHE A 94 -9.20 -0.98 3.11
C PHE A 94 -8.14 -2.08 3.35
N PRO A 95 -7.03 -2.07 2.59
CA PRO A 95 -5.98 -3.08 2.73
C PRO A 95 -5.19 -2.86 4.03
N MET A 96 -5.28 -3.83 4.96
CA MET A 96 -4.49 -3.82 6.20
C MET A 96 -3.21 -4.62 6.04
N THR A 97 -2.05 -3.99 6.29
CA THR A 97 -0.76 -4.69 6.29
C THR A 97 -0.44 -5.19 7.69
N ILE A 98 -0.32 -6.51 7.82
CA ILE A 98 -0.03 -7.17 9.10
C ILE A 98 1.10 -8.17 8.95
N HIS A 99 1.83 -8.38 10.05
CA HIS A 99 2.94 -9.31 10.11
C HIS A 99 2.72 -10.33 11.23
N PRO A 100 2.97 -11.63 10.99
CA PRO A 100 2.86 -12.64 12.06
C PRO A 100 3.78 -12.33 13.25
N ASP A 101 4.91 -11.65 13.00
CA ASP A 101 5.87 -11.17 13.99
C ASP A 101 5.27 -10.22 15.05
N VAL A 102 4.21 -9.49 14.68
CA VAL A 102 3.53 -8.48 15.51
C VAL A 102 2.09 -8.90 15.78
N SER A 103 1.28 -9.05 14.73
CA SER A 103 -0.13 -9.43 14.83
C SER A 103 -0.38 -10.82 15.38
N GLY A 104 0.65 -11.68 15.46
CA GLY A 104 0.58 -12.94 16.20
C GLY A 104 0.66 -12.80 17.72
N ARG A 105 0.94 -11.60 18.26
CA ARG A 105 1.06 -11.37 19.71
C ARG A 105 -0.32 -11.18 20.36
N PRO A 106 -0.56 -11.70 21.58
CA PRO A 106 -1.90 -11.73 22.19
C PRO A 106 -2.61 -10.37 22.27
N HIS A 107 -1.90 -9.29 22.61
CA HIS A 107 -2.50 -7.95 22.73
C HIS A 107 -2.90 -7.34 21.38
N VAL A 108 -2.24 -7.76 20.28
CA VAL A 108 -2.56 -7.34 18.91
C VAL A 108 -3.61 -8.27 18.29
N LEU A 109 -3.64 -9.55 18.64
CA LEU A 109 -4.76 -10.44 18.30
C LEU A 109 -6.09 -9.88 18.81
N LEU A 110 -6.14 -9.45 20.08
CA LEU A 110 -7.33 -8.81 20.64
C LEU A 110 -7.68 -7.48 19.95
N MET A 111 -6.69 -6.75 19.42
CA MET A 111 -6.94 -5.56 18.59
C MET A 111 -7.65 -5.97 17.29
N HIS A 112 -7.15 -7.00 16.59
CA HIS A 112 -7.78 -7.48 15.36
C HIS A 112 -9.19 -8.00 15.58
N GLU A 113 -9.45 -8.72 16.67
CA GLU A 113 -10.82 -9.14 17.03
C GLU A 113 -11.77 -7.94 17.08
N ARG A 114 -11.39 -6.87 17.78
CA ARG A 114 -12.21 -5.65 17.87
C ARG A 114 -12.36 -4.91 16.53
N ILE A 115 -11.30 -4.82 15.74
CA ILE A 115 -11.35 -4.17 14.40
C ILE A 115 -12.28 -4.96 13.47
N ILE A 116 -12.13 -6.28 13.42
CA ILE A 116 -12.98 -7.16 12.59
C ILE A 116 -14.43 -7.06 13.05
N GLU A 117 -14.69 -7.12 14.37
CA GLU A 117 -16.03 -6.95 14.93
C GLU A 117 -16.64 -5.58 14.61
N HIS A 118 -15.83 -4.51 14.58
CA HIS A 118 -16.28 -3.17 14.20
C HIS A 118 -16.64 -3.11 12.71
N ILE A 119 -15.73 -3.52 11.84
CA ILE A 119 -15.92 -3.53 10.39
C ILE A 119 -17.16 -4.35 10.00
N ASN A 120 -17.36 -5.52 10.62
CA ASN A 120 -18.49 -6.41 10.33
C ASN A 120 -19.88 -5.84 10.71
N LYS A 121 -19.95 -4.70 11.40
CA LYS A 121 -21.23 -4.01 11.70
C LYS A 121 -21.72 -3.13 10.54
N HIS A 122 -20.94 -2.98 9.48
CA HIS A 122 -21.21 -2.07 8.39
C HIS A 122 -21.76 -2.83 7.18
N GLU A 123 -22.82 -2.30 6.57
CA GLU A 123 -23.45 -2.89 5.39
C GLU A 123 -22.56 -2.72 4.16
N GLY A 124 -22.60 -3.67 3.21
CA GLY A 124 -21.82 -3.59 1.97
C GLY A 124 -20.33 -3.92 2.10
N VAL A 125 -19.84 -4.25 3.30
CA VAL A 125 -18.47 -4.75 3.48
C VAL A 125 -18.32 -6.16 2.92
N GLU A 126 -17.27 -6.36 2.12
CA GLU A 126 -16.84 -7.66 1.64
C GLU A 126 -15.36 -7.91 1.99
N TRP A 127 -15.07 -9.04 2.65
CA TRP A 127 -13.70 -9.48 2.89
C TRP A 127 -13.20 -10.25 1.68
N VAL A 128 -12.17 -9.70 1.02
CA VAL A 128 -11.62 -10.22 -0.23
C VAL A 128 -10.10 -10.25 -0.21
N THR A 129 -9.51 -10.98 -1.15
CA THR A 129 -8.07 -10.97 -1.42
C THR A 129 -7.67 -9.71 -2.20
N MET A 130 -6.39 -9.31 -2.12
CA MET A 130 -5.86 -8.21 -2.95
C MET A 130 -5.98 -8.50 -4.46
N ALA A 131 -5.95 -9.77 -4.86
CA ALA A 131 -6.15 -10.16 -6.26
C ALA A 131 -7.57 -9.84 -6.73
N GLU A 132 -8.58 -10.16 -5.92
CA GLU A 132 -9.98 -9.84 -6.19
C GLU A 132 -10.21 -8.32 -6.23
N MET A 133 -9.61 -7.54 -5.33
CA MET A 133 -9.64 -6.07 -5.39
C MET A 133 -9.09 -5.56 -6.73
N ALA A 134 -7.94 -6.08 -7.17
CA ALA A 134 -7.33 -5.68 -8.43
C ALA A 134 -8.19 -6.11 -9.63
N ASP A 135 -8.73 -7.33 -9.63
CA ASP A 135 -9.60 -7.84 -10.69
C ASP A 135 -10.90 -7.04 -10.80
N TYR A 136 -11.51 -6.70 -9.68
CA TYR A 136 -12.70 -5.85 -9.63
C TYR A 136 -12.42 -4.45 -10.19
N PHE A 137 -11.32 -3.81 -9.78
CA PHE A 137 -10.90 -2.52 -10.33
C PHE A 137 -10.74 -2.58 -11.86
N LYS A 138 -10.04 -3.60 -12.37
CA LYS A 138 -9.82 -3.80 -13.83
C LYS A 138 -11.13 -4.07 -14.58
N SER A 139 -12.11 -4.69 -13.93
CA SER A 139 -13.41 -4.96 -14.56
C SER A 139 -14.21 -3.68 -14.83
N LYS A 140 -14.01 -2.64 -14.01
CA LYS A 140 -14.69 -1.34 -14.13
C LYS A 140 -13.88 -0.27 -14.85
N ASN A 141 -12.55 -0.41 -14.83
CA ASN A 141 -11.63 0.59 -15.34
C ASN A 141 -10.77 -0.03 -16.45
N ALA A 142 -10.88 0.51 -17.66
CA ALA A 142 -9.97 0.12 -18.74
C ALA A 142 -8.57 0.67 -18.47
N ALA A 143 -7.55 -0.11 -18.83
CA ALA A 143 -6.17 0.38 -18.80
C ALA A 143 -6.02 1.59 -19.75
N PRO A 144 -5.23 2.61 -19.37
CA PRO A 144 -5.03 3.79 -20.22
C PRO A 144 -4.52 3.41 -21.61
N GLN A 145 -4.96 4.14 -22.64
CA GLN A 145 -4.55 3.87 -24.00
C GLN A 145 -3.02 4.02 -24.15
N GLY A 146 -2.36 2.98 -24.66
CA GLY A 146 -0.91 2.97 -24.82
C GLY A 146 -0.14 2.73 -23.51
N ALA A 147 -0.82 2.31 -22.44
CA ALA A 147 -0.17 1.93 -21.20
C ALA A 147 0.85 0.80 -21.43
N LEU A 148 1.98 0.90 -20.73
CA LEU A 148 2.95 -0.18 -20.70
C LEU A 148 2.37 -1.35 -19.90
N MET A 149 2.03 -2.45 -20.57
CA MET A 149 1.45 -3.60 -19.90
C MET A 149 2.51 -4.42 -19.15
N PRO A 150 2.18 -4.99 -17.98
CA PRO A 150 3.05 -5.96 -17.32
C PRO A 150 3.26 -7.18 -18.22
N ALA A 151 4.40 -7.85 -18.04
CA ALA A 151 4.68 -9.11 -18.74
C ALA A 151 3.61 -10.16 -18.41
N SER A 152 3.33 -11.05 -19.35
CA SER A 152 2.49 -12.22 -19.07
C SER A 152 3.10 -13.07 -17.96
N LYS A 153 2.27 -13.90 -17.32
CA LYS A 153 2.73 -14.82 -16.26
C LYS A 153 3.83 -15.74 -16.79
N GLU A 154 3.70 -16.26 -18.01
CA GLU A 154 4.71 -17.12 -18.63
C GLU A 154 6.05 -16.39 -18.80
N GLU A 155 6.02 -15.15 -19.33
CA GLU A 155 7.22 -14.33 -19.50
C GLU A 155 7.88 -13.98 -18.17
N ALA A 156 7.08 -13.61 -17.16
CA ALA A 156 7.57 -13.29 -15.83
C ALA A 156 8.25 -14.50 -15.18
N MET A 157 7.62 -15.69 -15.27
CA MET A 157 8.18 -16.94 -14.74
C MET A 157 9.46 -17.35 -15.49
N LYS A 158 9.50 -17.20 -16.81
CA LYS A 158 10.70 -17.44 -17.61
C LYS A 158 11.87 -16.56 -17.13
N ARG A 159 11.65 -15.25 -16.99
CA ARG A 159 12.65 -14.31 -16.48
C ARG A 159 13.12 -14.66 -15.07
N TYR A 160 12.21 -15.05 -14.18
CA TYR A 160 12.54 -15.50 -12.83
C TYR A 160 13.46 -16.73 -12.85
N HIS A 161 13.16 -17.74 -13.67
CA HIS A 161 13.98 -18.94 -13.80
C HIS A 161 15.36 -18.66 -14.41
N GLU A 162 15.45 -17.74 -15.38
CA GLU A 162 16.72 -17.29 -15.94
C GLU A 162 17.56 -16.55 -14.90
N TRP A 163 16.97 -15.60 -14.17
CA TRP A 163 17.65 -14.89 -13.08
C TRP A 163 18.13 -15.84 -11.97
N LYS A 164 17.32 -16.83 -11.59
CA LYS A 164 17.72 -17.79 -10.55
C LYS A 164 18.98 -18.58 -10.90
N LYS A 165 19.23 -18.84 -12.19
CA LYS A 165 20.46 -19.48 -12.68
C LYS A 165 21.71 -18.59 -12.58
N THR A 166 21.55 -17.27 -12.46
CA THR A 166 22.68 -16.34 -12.31
C THR A 166 23.06 -16.08 -10.86
N GLN A 167 22.24 -16.56 -9.91
CA GLN A 167 22.49 -16.46 -8.46
C GLN A 167 23.18 -17.72 -7.90
N SER A 168 23.36 -18.77 -8.72
CA SER A 168 24.10 -20.00 -8.40
C SER A 168 25.48 -19.98 -9.02
#